data_AF-A0A223SBY4-F1
#
_entry.id   AF-A0A223SBY4-F1
#
_cell.length_a   1.000
_cell.length_b   1.000
_cell.length_c   1.000
_cell.angle_alpha   90.00
_cell.angle_beta   90.00
_cell.angle_gamma   90.00
#
_symmetry.space_group_name_H-M   'P 1'
#
loop_
_entity.id
_entity.type
_entity.pdbx_description
1 polymer ?
#
loop_
_entity_poly.entity_id
_entity_poly.type
_entity_poly.pdbx_seq_one_letter_code
_entity_poly.pdbx_strand_id
1 'polypeptide(L)'
;MTDPRGAGGMLAERSGARRHDTELSQLTTLAVQGDHGAVDSLIREVRPMVVRYCRARLARVSGYVHYSDDVAQEVCIALLAALPRYEDMGRPFASFVFGIAAHKVADALRGSTRDVPTDAVPDCPDDGPGPEEAAVRTIEAERARALLSELPEQQRRLLVMRVIAGLSADETGHVLGMSAGAVRVAQHRALARLRKVAVANRLI
;
A
#
# COMPACT_ATOMS: atom_id res chain seq x y z
N MET A 1 7.71 -33.05 5.57
CA MET A 1 8.99 -32.59 4.99
C MET A 1 8.98 -31.07 4.96
N THR A 2 9.43 -30.45 6.04
CA THR A 2 9.47 -29.00 6.28
C THR A 2 10.61 -28.39 5.48
N ASP A 3 10.32 -27.52 4.53
CA ASP A 3 11.31 -26.80 3.71
C ASP A 3 12.11 -25.81 4.60
N PRO A 4 13.44 -26.00 4.77
CA PRO A 4 14.27 -25.15 5.62
C PRO A 4 14.60 -23.78 4.98
N ARG A 5 14.23 -23.53 3.70
CA ARG A 5 14.51 -22.25 3.02
C ARG A 5 13.57 -21.11 3.42
N GLY A 6 12.39 -21.41 3.99
CA GLY A 6 11.41 -20.40 4.40
C GLY A 6 11.74 -19.67 5.71
N ALA A 7 12.52 -20.30 6.61
CA ALA A 7 12.84 -19.74 7.91
C ALA A 7 13.87 -18.59 7.83
N GLY A 8 14.86 -18.69 6.93
CA GLY A 8 15.90 -17.68 6.74
C GLY A 8 15.38 -16.36 6.14
N GLY A 9 14.51 -16.44 5.13
CA GLY A 9 13.86 -15.25 4.55
C GLY A 9 12.96 -14.52 5.54
N MET A 10 12.21 -15.27 6.36
CA MET A 10 11.32 -14.69 7.37
C MET A 10 12.08 -13.99 8.52
N LEU A 11 13.30 -14.44 8.85
CA LEU A 11 14.17 -13.79 9.84
C LEU A 11 14.80 -12.50 9.29
N ALA A 12 15.23 -12.50 8.02
CA ALA A 12 15.77 -11.32 7.34
C ALA A 12 14.69 -10.24 7.11
N GLU A 13 13.50 -10.62 6.64
CA GLU A 13 12.34 -9.73 6.53
C GLU A 13 11.95 -9.14 7.89
N ARG A 14 11.94 -9.95 8.96
CA ARG A 14 11.70 -9.47 10.33
C ARG A 14 12.77 -8.50 10.81
N SER A 15 14.02 -8.62 10.37
CA SER A 15 15.10 -7.72 10.76
C SER A 15 15.06 -6.39 10.01
N GLY A 16 14.74 -6.41 8.71
CA GLY A 16 14.53 -5.20 7.91
C GLY A 16 13.30 -4.41 8.36
N ALA A 17 12.15 -5.08 8.50
CA ALA A 17 10.91 -4.45 8.94
C ALA A 17 11.01 -3.85 10.35
N ARG A 18 11.70 -4.53 11.29
CA ARG A 18 11.93 -3.98 12.63
C ARG A 18 12.81 -2.74 12.64
N ARG A 19 13.83 -2.68 11.77
CA ARG A 19 14.68 -1.48 11.67
C ARG A 19 13.89 -0.28 11.13
N HIS A 20 13.12 -0.49 10.07
CA HIS A 20 12.26 0.55 9.48
C HIS A 20 11.19 1.03 10.46
N ASP A 21 10.57 0.13 11.23
CA ASP A 21 9.59 0.49 12.27
C ASP A 21 10.24 1.32 13.40
N THR A 22 11.43 0.93 13.86
CA THR A 22 12.20 1.71 14.83
C THR A 22 12.56 3.11 14.32
N GLU A 23 13.01 3.22 13.06
CA GLU A 23 13.38 4.49 12.43
C GLU A 23 12.17 5.42 12.29
N LEU A 24 11.03 4.90 11.80
CA LEU A 24 9.77 5.64 11.75
C LEU A 24 9.30 6.08 13.13
N SER A 25 9.42 5.24 14.16
CA SER A 25 9.04 5.59 15.53
C SER A 25 9.90 6.74 16.09
N GLN A 26 11.21 6.72 15.81
CA GLN A 26 12.12 7.81 16.20
C GLN A 26 11.77 9.12 15.50
N LEU A 27 11.58 9.08 14.17
CA LEU A 27 11.15 10.25 13.39
C LEU A 27 9.81 10.80 13.87
N THR A 28 8.86 9.92 14.19
CA THR A 28 7.54 10.31 14.72
C THR A 28 7.68 11.04 16.06
N THR A 29 8.51 10.51 16.97
CA THR A 29 8.73 11.12 18.29
C THR A 29 9.26 12.56 18.15
N LEU A 30 10.25 12.77 17.28
CA LEU A 30 10.82 14.09 17.02
C LEU A 30 9.81 15.01 16.30
N ALA A 31 9.07 14.48 15.33
CA ALA A 31 8.06 15.22 14.59
C ALA A 31 6.92 15.72 15.49
N VAL A 32 6.45 14.90 16.45
CA VAL A 32 5.44 15.31 17.45
C VAL A 32 5.96 16.42 18.36
N GLN A 33 7.26 16.44 18.65
CA GLN A 33 7.92 17.50 19.42
C GLN A 33 8.11 18.81 18.65
N GLY A 34 7.69 18.87 17.38
CA GLY A 34 7.78 20.06 16.53
C GLY A 34 9.08 20.18 15.72
N ASP A 35 9.90 19.13 15.66
CA ASP A 35 11.08 19.13 14.79
C ASP A 35 10.65 19.08 13.31
N HIS A 36 10.78 20.22 12.63
CA HIS A 36 10.43 20.35 11.22
C HIS A 36 11.27 19.45 10.29
N GLY A 37 12.53 19.18 10.63
CA GLY A 37 13.39 18.27 9.86
C GLY A 37 12.95 16.82 10.01
N ALA A 38 12.50 16.44 11.20
CA ALA A 38 11.89 15.14 11.44
C ALA A 38 10.54 14.99 10.71
N VAL A 39 9.72 16.04 10.66
CA VAL A 39 8.47 16.05 9.88
C VAL A 39 8.75 15.81 8.39
N ASP A 40 9.70 16.54 7.79
CA ASP A 40 10.06 16.34 6.38
C ASP A 40 10.55 14.91 6.11
N SER A 41 11.46 14.41 6.96
CA SER A 41 12.00 13.06 6.86
C SER A 41 10.90 12.00 6.98
N LEU A 42 9.98 12.17 7.94
CA LEU A 42 8.86 11.26 8.15
C LEU A 42 7.93 11.21 6.93
N ILE A 43 7.59 12.37 6.36
CA ILE A 43 6.75 12.43 5.15
C ILE A 43 7.47 11.82 3.94
N ARG A 44 8.77 12.08 3.79
CA ARG A 44 9.60 11.53 2.70
C ARG A 44 9.62 10.01 2.73
N GLU A 45 9.69 9.40 3.92
CA GLU A 45 9.67 7.95 4.09
C GLU A 45 8.26 7.36 3.85
N VAL A 46 7.24 8.03 4.37
CA VAL A 46 5.86 7.52 4.33
C VAL A 46 5.22 7.65 2.94
N ARG A 47 5.47 8.75 2.23
CA ARG A 47 4.78 9.11 0.99
C ARG A 47 4.88 8.02 -0.09
N PRO A 48 6.04 7.42 -0.40
CA PRO A 48 6.12 6.35 -1.39
C PRO A 48 5.23 5.14 -1.06
N MET A 49 5.13 4.76 0.22
CA MET A 49 4.27 3.65 0.65
C MET A 49 2.79 3.98 0.44
N VAL A 50 2.37 5.20 0.79
CA VAL A 50 1.00 5.69 0.62
C VAL A 50 0.62 5.79 -0.86
N VAL A 51 1.51 6.31 -1.71
CA VAL A 51 1.28 6.40 -3.16
C VAL A 51 1.09 5.00 -3.76
N ARG A 52 1.97 4.05 -3.43
CA ARG A 52 1.84 2.66 -3.88
C ARG A 52 0.52 2.03 -3.44
N TYR A 53 0.09 2.30 -2.21
CA TYR A 53 -1.18 1.83 -1.69
C TYR A 53 -2.39 2.42 -2.42
N CYS A 54 -2.44 3.74 -2.59
CA CYS A 54 -3.56 4.44 -3.22
C CYS A 54 -3.70 4.02 -4.69
N ARG A 55 -2.59 4.03 -5.44
CA ARG A 55 -2.55 3.54 -6.83
C ARG A 55 -3.06 2.10 -6.95
N ALA A 56 -2.62 1.21 -6.06
CA ALA A 56 -3.05 -0.19 -6.10
C ALA A 56 -4.53 -0.39 -5.74
N ARG A 57 -5.07 0.41 -4.80
CA ARG A 57 -6.48 0.30 -4.40
C ARG A 57 -7.45 0.98 -5.37
N LEU A 58 -7.02 2.07 -6.01
CA LEU A 58 -7.85 2.90 -6.88
C LEU A 58 -7.66 2.61 -8.37
N ALA A 59 -6.79 1.66 -8.74
CA ALA A 59 -6.53 1.29 -10.14
C ALA A 59 -7.77 0.92 -10.98
N ARG A 60 -8.90 0.59 -10.35
CA ARG A 60 -10.16 0.23 -11.04
C ARG A 60 -11.13 1.39 -11.21
N VAL A 61 -10.85 2.54 -10.61
CA VAL A 61 -11.61 3.76 -10.85
C VAL A 61 -11.10 4.32 -12.18
N SER A 62 -11.73 3.89 -13.28
CA SER A 62 -11.39 4.32 -14.63
C SER A 62 -11.55 5.83 -14.77
N GLY A 63 -10.49 6.51 -15.24
CA GLY A 63 -10.56 7.90 -15.69
C GLY A 63 -9.38 8.79 -15.28
N TYR A 64 -8.71 8.53 -14.15
CA TYR A 64 -7.79 9.52 -13.59
C TYR A 64 -6.62 8.87 -12.84
N VAL A 65 -5.46 8.73 -13.48
CA VAL A 65 -4.19 8.39 -12.79
C VAL A 65 -3.89 9.42 -11.70
N HIS A 66 -4.21 10.69 -11.96
CA HIS A 66 -4.11 11.81 -11.01
C HIS A 66 -4.91 11.60 -9.73
N TYR A 67 -6.11 11.01 -9.82
CA TYR A 67 -6.99 10.83 -8.66
C TYR A 67 -6.37 10.00 -7.54
N SER A 68 -5.55 9.00 -7.90
CA SER A 68 -4.87 8.17 -6.89
C SER A 68 -3.71 8.89 -6.19
N ASP A 69 -3.03 9.80 -6.88
CA ASP A 69 -1.97 10.62 -6.32
C ASP A 69 -2.54 11.78 -5.50
N ASP A 70 -3.69 12.32 -5.89
CA ASP A 70 -4.45 13.32 -5.13
C ASP A 70 -4.90 12.73 -3.78
N VAL A 71 -5.46 11.52 -3.79
CA VAL A 71 -5.82 10.81 -2.55
C VAL A 71 -4.58 10.55 -1.68
N ALA A 72 -3.43 10.21 -2.28
CA ALA A 72 -2.18 10.04 -1.53
C ALA A 72 -1.72 11.37 -0.90
N GLN A 73 -1.88 12.48 -1.60
CA GLN A 73 -1.58 13.82 -1.08
C GLN A 73 -2.52 14.20 0.07
N GLU A 74 -3.82 13.92 -0.06
CA GLU A 74 -4.77 14.11 1.03
C GLU A 74 -4.42 13.30 2.28
N VAL A 75 -3.90 12.08 2.11
CA VAL A 75 -3.41 11.27 3.23
C VAL A 75 -2.21 11.93 3.89
N CYS A 76 -1.24 12.45 3.13
CA CYS A 76 -0.09 13.18 3.70
C CYS A 76 -0.53 14.44 4.44
N ILE A 77 -1.48 15.21 3.90
CA ILE A 77 -2.03 16.41 4.56
C ILE A 77 -2.76 16.02 5.85
N ALA A 78 -3.60 14.98 5.80
CA ALA A 78 -4.30 14.49 6.99
C ALA A 78 -3.33 13.97 8.06
N LEU A 79 -2.24 13.32 7.64
CA LEU A 79 -1.16 12.90 8.52
C LEU A 79 -0.50 14.10 9.21
N LEU A 80 -0.08 15.12 8.44
CA LEU A 80 0.50 16.36 8.97
C LEU A 80 -0.43 17.05 9.97
N ALA A 81 -1.73 17.11 9.68
CA ALA A 81 -2.73 17.70 10.57
C ALA A 81 -2.95 16.89 11.85
N ALA A 82 -2.75 15.56 11.80
CA ALA A 82 -2.95 14.67 12.93
C ALA A 82 -1.70 14.49 13.80
N LEU A 83 -0.49 14.68 13.24
CA LEU A 83 0.80 14.53 13.93
C LEU A 83 0.89 15.25 15.28
N PRO A 84 0.47 16.52 15.43
CA PRO A 84 0.55 17.23 16.72
C PRO A 84 -0.30 16.61 17.84
N ARG A 85 -1.27 15.75 17.49
CA ARG A 85 -2.18 15.07 18.42
C ARG A 85 -1.94 13.56 18.43
N TYR A 86 -0.87 13.09 17.78
CA TYR A 86 -0.54 11.69 17.74
C TYR A 86 -0.06 11.23 19.12
N GLU A 87 -0.69 10.17 19.62
CA GLU A 87 -0.29 9.49 20.85
C GLU A 87 0.19 8.08 20.50
N ASP A 88 1.37 7.70 20.99
CA ASP A 88 1.87 6.34 20.84
C ASP A 88 1.07 5.39 21.73
N MET A 89 0.16 4.65 21.12
CA MET A 89 -0.65 3.63 21.79
C MET A 89 -0.01 2.24 21.77
N GLY A 90 1.31 2.14 21.58
CA GLY A 90 2.03 0.88 21.45
C GLY A 90 1.72 0.16 20.15
N ARG A 91 1.38 0.91 19.09
CA ARG A 91 1.08 0.39 17.75
C ARG A 91 2.11 0.96 16.77
N PRO A 92 2.58 0.17 15.79
CA PRO A 92 3.47 0.69 14.76
C PRO A 92 2.87 1.91 14.05
N PHE A 93 3.66 2.97 13.86
CA PHE A 93 3.21 4.23 13.27
C PHE A 93 2.64 4.04 11.86
N ALA A 94 3.23 3.12 11.07
CA ALA A 94 2.72 2.76 9.76
C ALA A 94 1.25 2.30 9.82
N SER A 95 0.81 1.67 10.91
CA SER A 95 -0.58 1.27 11.09
C SER A 95 -1.53 2.47 11.19
N PHE A 96 -1.09 3.53 11.88
CA PHE A 96 -1.84 4.78 12.00
C PHE A 96 -1.99 5.45 10.63
N VAL A 97 -0.88 5.61 9.90
CA VAL A 97 -0.87 6.15 8.53
C VAL A 97 -1.81 5.38 7.61
N PHE A 98 -1.73 4.04 7.62
CA PHE A 98 -2.52 3.20 6.75
C PHE A 98 -3.98 3.07 7.18
N GLY A 99 -4.31 3.40 8.43
CA GLY A 99 -5.67 3.66 8.88
C GLY A 99 -6.26 4.88 8.16
N ILE A 100 -5.54 6.01 8.16
CA ILE A 100 -5.92 7.23 7.43
C ILE A 100 -6.06 6.92 5.92
N ALA A 101 -5.07 6.25 5.33
CA ALA A 101 -5.08 5.89 3.92
C ALA A 101 -6.26 4.98 3.55
N ALA A 102 -6.57 3.99 4.39
CA ALA A 102 -7.70 3.09 4.16
C ALA A 102 -9.04 3.84 4.20
N HIS A 103 -9.20 4.81 5.10
CA HIS A 103 -10.39 5.66 5.16
C HIS A 103 -10.52 6.54 3.92
N LYS A 104 -9.46 7.28 3.56
CA LYS A 104 -9.43 8.14 2.36
C LYS A 104 -9.73 7.39 1.08
N VAL A 105 -9.12 6.22 0.89
CA VAL A 105 -9.41 5.35 -0.26
C VAL A 105 -10.86 4.86 -0.24
N ALA A 106 -11.43 4.52 0.93
CA ALA A 106 -12.82 4.08 1.01
C ALA A 106 -13.79 5.22 0.67
N ASP A 107 -13.50 6.44 1.11
CA ASP A 107 -14.30 7.63 0.77
C ASP A 107 -14.22 7.96 -0.71
N ALA A 108 -13.02 7.90 -1.29
CA ALA A 108 -12.80 8.06 -2.73
C ALA A 108 -13.61 7.05 -3.56
N LEU A 109 -13.58 5.77 -3.18
CA LEU A 109 -14.35 4.71 -3.85
C LEU A 109 -15.88 4.94 -3.75
N ARG A 110 -16.38 5.48 -2.63
CA ARG A 110 -17.80 5.83 -2.46
C ARG A 110 -18.19 7.06 -3.27
N GLY A 111 -17.30 8.05 -3.39
CA GLY A 111 -17.49 9.25 -4.18
C GLY A 111 -17.54 8.96 -5.68
N SER A 112 -16.64 8.11 -6.16
CA SER A 112 -16.57 7.68 -7.56
C SER A 112 -17.83 6.95 -8.04
N THR A 113 -18.66 6.40 -7.15
CA THR A 113 -19.93 5.78 -7.54
C THR A 113 -21.04 6.81 -7.82
N ARG A 114 -20.83 8.09 -7.49
CA ARG A 114 -21.82 9.18 -7.64
C ARG A 114 -21.51 10.16 -8.77
N ASP A 115 -20.26 10.27 -9.20
CA ASP A 115 -19.84 11.19 -10.25
C ASP A 115 -19.34 10.44 -11.49
N VAL A 116 -20.06 10.58 -12.61
CA VAL A 116 -19.51 10.37 -13.96
C VAL A 116 -19.70 11.67 -14.74
N PRO A 117 -18.66 12.51 -14.81
CA PRO A 117 -18.46 13.38 -15.97
C PRO A 117 -17.18 13.02 -16.73
N THR A 118 -17.34 13.01 -18.05
CA THR A 118 -16.38 12.65 -19.10
C THR A 118 -15.30 13.72 -19.31
N ASP A 119 -14.17 13.27 -19.84
CA ASP A 119 -13.06 13.99 -20.48
C ASP A 119 -12.09 14.82 -19.62
N ALA A 120 -10.87 14.29 -19.47
CA ALA A 120 -9.64 15.06 -19.62
C ALA A 120 -8.47 14.11 -19.94
N VAL A 121 -7.89 14.23 -21.15
CA VAL A 121 -6.57 13.68 -21.47
C VAL A 121 -5.52 14.72 -21.09
N PRO A 122 -4.61 14.46 -20.15
CA PRO A 122 -3.47 15.33 -19.91
C PRO A 122 -2.38 15.02 -20.94
N ASP A 123 -2.00 16.03 -21.71
CA ASP A 123 -0.81 16.04 -22.57
C ASP A 123 0.39 16.42 -21.68
N CYS A 124 1.09 15.43 -21.15
CA CYS A 124 2.34 15.61 -20.41
C CYS A 124 3.41 14.73 -21.05
N PRO A 125 4.62 15.26 -21.34
CA PRO A 125 5.74 14.43 -21.79
C PRO A 125 6.04 13.33 -20.76
N ASP A 126 6.06 12.08 -21.23
CA ASP A 126 6.46 10.91 -20.45
C ASP A 126 8.00 10.84 -20.43
N ASP A 127 8.61 11.23 -19.31
CA ASP A 127 10.06 11.07 -19.06
C ASP A 127 10.42 9.63 -18.60
N GLY A 128 9.54 8.66 -18.87
CA GLY A 128 9.72 7.25 -18.58
C GLY A 128 10.66 6.49 -19.55
N PRO A 129 10.98 5.22 -19.24
CA PRO A 129 11.75 4.36 -20.14
C PRO A 129 11.07 4.25 -21.51
N GLY A 130 11.86 3.99 -22.56
CA GLY A 130 11.38 4.03 -23.95
C GLY A 130 10.06 3.28 -24.20
N PRO A 131 9.29 3.67 -25.24
CA PRO A 131 7.88 3.31 -25.40
C PRO A 131 7.61 1.81 -25.40
N GLU A 132 8.55 0.98 -25.87
CA GLU A 132 8.44 -0.48 -25.86
C GLU A 132 8.60 -1.09 -24.45
N GLU A 133 9.54 -0.60 -23.64
CA GLU A 133 9.73 -1.06 -22.25
C GLU A 133 8.59 -0.59 -21.34
N ALA A 134 8.10 0.64 -21.56
CA ALA A 134 6.92 1.16 -20.89
C ALA A 134 5.65 0.33 -21.23
N ALA A 135 5.49 -0.07 -22.49
CA ALA A 135 4.37 -0.91 -22.92
C ALA A 135 4.39 -2.30 -22.26
N VAL A 136 5.54 -2.98 -22.21
CA VAL A 136 5.66 -4.31 -21.57
C VAL A 136 5.38 -4.23 -20.07
N ARG A 137 5.95 -3.24 -19.37
CA ARG A 137 5.69 -3.03 -17.93
C ARG A 137 4.22 -2.71 -17.65
N THR A 138 3.58 -1.96 -18.55
CA THR A 138 2.15 -1.63 -18.45
C THR A 138 1.29 -2.89 -18.57
N ILE A 139 1.56 -3.75 -19.55
CA ILE A 139 0.84 -5.03 -19.74
C ILE A 139 1.02 -5.95 -18.53
N GLU A 140 2.23 -6.06 -17.99
CA GLU A 140 2.48 -6.88 -16.79
C GLU A 140 1.77 -6.32 -15.55
N ALA A 141 1.78 -5.00 -15.37
CA ALA A 141 1.08 -4.34 -14.27
C ALA A 141 -0.44 -4.50 -14.38
N GLU A 142 -1.01 -4.42 -15.59
CA GLU A 142 -2.43 -4.68 -15.84
C GLU A 142 -2.81 -6.13 -15.55
N ARG A 143 -2.00 -7.10 -15.98
CA ARG A 143 -2.19 -8.52 -15.64
C ARG A 143 -2.14 -8.75 -14.13
N ALA A 144 -1.18 -8.15 -13.43
CA ALA A 144 -1.10 -8.23 -11.97
C ALA A 144 -2.33 -7.63 -11.28
N ARG A 145 -2.82 -6.47 -11.76
CA ARG A 145 -4.05 -5.84 -11.26
C ARG A 145 -5.28 -6.71 -11.50
N ALA A 146 -5.42 -7.29 -12.69
CA ALA A 146 -6.52 -8.19 -13.05
C ALA A 146 -6.54 -9.41 -12.11
N LEU A 147 -5.40 -10.06 -11.90
CA LEU A 147 -5.27 -11.19 -10.97
C LEU A 147 -5.63 -10.81 -9.52
N LEU A 148 -5.18 -9.66 -9.04
CA LEU A 148 -5.55 -9.16 -7.71
C LEU A 148 -7.05 -8.88 -7.57
N SER A 149 -7.73 -8.56 -8.67
CA SER A 149 -9.17 -8.29 -8.67
C SER A 149 -10.02 -9.54 -8.46
N GLU A 150 -9.49 -10.73 -8.77
CA GLU A 150 -10.11 -12.05 -8.55
C GLU A 150 -10.12 -12.50 -7.08
N LEU A 151 -9.44 -11.74 -6.21
CA LEU A 151 -9.43 -11.97 -4.79
C LEU A 151 -10.59 -11.27 -4.08
N PRO A 152 -11.16 -11.90 -3.04
CA PRO A 152 -12.05 -11.23 -2.10
C PRO A 152 -11.41 -9.94 -1.58
N GLU A 153 -12.20 -8.88 -1.39
CA GLU A 153 -11.73 -7.53 -1.02
C GLU A 153 -10.73 -7.55 0.14
N GLN A 154 -11.01 -8.34 1.19
CA GLN A 154 -10.14 -8.42 2.36
C GLN A 154 -8.78 -9.06 2.06
N GLN A 155 -8.73 -10.08 1.18
CA GLN A 155 -7.47 -10.68 0.74
C GLN A 155 -6.68 -9.73 -0.17
N ARG A 156 -7.38 -8.99 -1.04
CA ARG A 156 -6.76 -7.96 -1.88
C ARG A 156 -6.15 -6.86 -1.04
N ARG A 157 -6.89 -6.30 -0.07
CA ARG A 157 -6.39 -5.29 0.88
C ARG A 157 -5.14 -5.77 1.62
N LEU A 158 -5.17 -7.00 2.12
CA LEU A 158 -4.05 -7.61 2.82
C LEU A 158 -2.81 -7.72 1.93
N LEU A 159 -2.94 -8.20 0.69
CA LEU A 159 -1.81 -8.32 -0.23
C LEU A 159 -1.28 -6.96 -0.68
N VAL A 160 -2.14 -5.97 -0.91
CA VAL A 160 -1.71 -4.61 -1.23
C VAL A 160 -0.87 -4.04 -0.08
N MET A 161 -1.28 -4.20 1.17
CA MET A 161 -0.49 -3.74 2.33
C MET A 161 0.84 -4.49 2.45
N ARG A 162 0.82 -5.82 2.38
CA ARG A 162 2.00 -6.66 2.63
C ARG A 162 3.04 -6.66 1.51
N VAL A 163 2.58 -6.62 0.25
CA VAL A 163 3.44 -6.87 -0.91
C VAL A 163 3.71 -5.59 -1.70
N ILE A 164 2.72 -4.69 -1.81
CA ILE A 164 2.85 -3.48 -2.63
C ILE A 164 3.29 -2.29 -1.77
N ALA A 165 2.63 -2.07 -0.64
CA ALA A 165 2.99 -0.99 0.27
C ALA A 165 4.22 -1.34 1.12
N GLY A 166 4.40 -2.62 1.46
CA GLY A 166 5.57 -3.14 2.17
C GLY A 166 5.41 -3.27 3.68
N LEU A 167 4.17 -3.17 4.20
CA LEU A 167 3.92 -3.26 5.63
C LEU A 167 4.31 -4.63 6.17
N SER A 168 4.76 -4.67 7.42
CA SER A 168 4.94 -5.85 8.23
C SER A 168 3.61 -6.58 8.50
N ALA A 169 3.68 -7.83 8.94
CA ALA A 169 2.48 -8.59 9.29
C ALA A 169 1.79 -8.03 10.55
N ASP A 170 2.56 -7.35 11.40
CA ASP A 170 2.09 -6.73 12.63
C ASP A 170 1.33 -5.44 12.33
N GLU A 171 1.97 -4.55 11.54
CA GLU A 171 1.37 -3.32 11.01
C GLU A 171 0.06 -3.61 10.25
N THR A 172 0.11 -4.57 9.32
CA THR A 172 -1.08 -4.98 8.56
C THR A 172 -2.16 -5.53 9.50
N GLY A 173 -1.77 -6.23 10.56
CA GLY A 173 -2.69 -6.77 11.55
C GLY A 173 -3.46 -5.68 12.28
N HIS A 174 -2.76 -4.63 12.73
CA HIS A 174 -3.38 -3.48 13.37
C HIS A 174 -4.36 -2.73 12.44
N VAL A 175 -4.02 -2.59 11.16
CA VAL A 175 -4.92 -1.92 10.18
C VAL A 175 -6.15 -2.78 9.86
N LEU A 176 -6.01 -4.10 9.80
CA LEU A 176 -7.08 -5.01 9.39
C LEU A 176 -7.86 -5.64 10.56
N GLY A 177 -7.48 -5.37 11.81
CA GLY A 177 -8.08 -6.01 12.98
C GLY A 177 -7.76 -7.51 13.07
N MET A 178 -6.55 -7.90 12.66
CA MET A 178 -6.09 -9.29 12.60
C MET A 178 -4.83 -9.48 13.45
N SER A 179 -4.61 -10.67 14.00
CA SER A 179 -3.31 -11.00 14.58
C SER A 179 -2.24 -11.15 13.50
N ALA A 180 -0.97 -10.85 13.82
CA ALA A 180 0.14 -11.04 12.88
C ALA A 180 0.24 -12.50 12.37
N GLY A 181 -0.14 -13.48 13.20
CA GLY A 181 -0.25 -14.89 12.78
C GLY A 181 -1.34 -15.10 11.73
N ALA A 182 -2.54 -14.56 11.97
CA ALA A 182 -3.65 -14.61 11.02
C ALA A 182 -3.31 -13.92 9.69
N VAL A 183 -2.58 -12.79 9.73
CA VAL A 183 -2.10 -12.10 8.52
C VAL A 183 -1.19 -13.00 7.68
N ARG A 184 -0.21 -13.68 8.28
CA ARG A 184 0.70 -14.58 7.55
C ARG A 184 -0.05 -15.75 6.90
N VAL A 185 -0.99 -16.35 7.63
CA VAL A 185 -1.82 -17.44 7.10
C VAL A 185 -2.70 -16.95 5.95
N ALA A 186 -3.35 -15.80 6.11
CA ALA A 186 -4.19 -15.21 5.06
C ALA A 186 -3.37 -14.80 3.83
N GLN A 187 -2.17 -14.24 4.02
CA GLN A 187 -1.22 -13.94 2.93
C GLN A 187 -0.88 -15.20 2.13
N HIS A 188 -0.51 -16.29 2.82
CA HIS A 188 -0.20 -17.56 2.17
C HIS A 188 -1.38 -18.09 1.35
N ARG A 189 -2.58 -18.07 1.93
CA ARG A 189 -3.81 -18.51 1.24
C ARG A 189 -4.14 -17.64 0.01
N ALA A 190 -4.00 -16.32 0.13
CA ALA A 190 -4.24 -15.39 -0.97
C ALA A 190 -3.26 -15.60 -2.13
N LEU A 191 -1.95 -15.76 -1.83
CA LEU A 191 -0.94 -16.07 -2.85
C LEU A 191 -1.18 -17.43 -3.52
N ALA A 192 -1.59 -18.44 -2.75
CA ALA A 192 -1.94 -19.74 -3.31
C ALA A 192 -3.15 -19.65 -4.27
N ARG A 193 -4.16 -18.83 -3.93
CA ARG A 193 -5.30 -18.55 -4.82
C ARG A 193 -4.86 -17.82 -6.08
N LEU A 194 -4.04 -16.77 -5.98
CA LEU A 194 -3.50 -16.07 -7.14
C LEU A 194 -2.74 -16.99 -8.08
N ARG A 195 -1.92 -17.92 -7.55
CA ARG A 195 -1.21 -18.91 -8.38
C ARG A 195 -2.19 -19.78 -9.18
N LYS A 196 -3.29 -20.24 -8.57
CA LYS A 196 -4.32 -21.03 -9.26
C LYS A 196 -5.00 -20.23 -10.38
N VAL A 197 -5.40 -19.00 -10.08
CA VAL A 197 -6.03 -18.10 -11.06
C VAL A 197 -5.06 -17.76 -12.19
N ALA A 198 -3.80 -17.47 -11.89
CA ALA A 198 -2.77 -17.12 -12.87
C ALA A 198 -2.37 -18.29 -13.79
N VAL A 199 -2.53 -19.53 -13.35
CA VAL A 199 -2.36 -20.73 -14.20
C VAL A 199 -3.58 -20.91 -15.09
N ALA A 200 -4.79 -20.78 -14.54
CA ALA A 200 -6.02 -20.86 -15.33
C ALA A 200 -6.08 -19.78 -16.43
N ASN A 201 -5.67 -18.55 -16.13
CA ASN A 201 -5.64 -17.42 -17.07
C ASN A 201 -4.49 -17.48 -18.10
N ARG A 202 -3.60 -18.47 -17.99
CA ARG A 202 -2.53 -18.75 -18.95
C ARG A 202 -2.88 -19.90 -19.92
N LEU A 203 -3.97 -20.62 -19.65
CA LEU A 203 -4.44 -21.76 -20.43
C LEU A 203 -5.62 -21.41 -21.36
N ILE A 204 -6.00 -20.12 -21.39
CA ILE A 204 -6.97 -19.51 -22.30
C ILE A 204 -6.19 -18.51 -23.15
#